data_AF-A0A1B6KCH7-F1
#
_entry.id   AF-A0A1B6KCH7-F1
#
_cell.length_a   1.000
_cell.length_b   1.000
_cell.length_c   1.000
_cell.angle_alpha   90.00
_cell.angle_beta   90.00
_cell.angle_gamma   90.00
#
_symmetry.space_group_name_H-M   'P 1'
#
loop_
_entity.id
_entity.type
_entity.pdbx_description
1 polymer ?
#
loop_
_entity_poly.entity_id
_entity_poly.type
_entity_poly.pdbx_seq_one_letter_code
_entity_poly.pdbx_strand_id
1 'polypeptide(L)'
;PTKVVTNETTRHEFPVYYRGSEIVIAGKLIKEQFKDSYNDINGEFTTTLASPIGTKKNPILAGAKDTGNFAEKTYAYLRLRELLNRVDVLPDGFKKRITEERAINLAMKYSFVTPLTSLVIELPDGSKSVMEATPVKQAPPLDKTELKKIVWLQKSLTDDKADQVSVML
;
A
#
# COMPACT_ATOMS: atom_id res chain seq x y z
N PRO A 1 5.50 -5.42 17.34
CA PRO A 1 5.44 -3.99 17.71
C PRO A 1 4.59 -3.78 18.97
N THR A 2 5.21 -3.32 20.07
CA THR A 2 4.56 -3.19 21.39
C THR A 2 3.78 -1.88 21.57
N LYS A 3 4.04 -0.85 20.75
CA LYS A 3 3.44 0.50 20.85
C LYS A 3 2.41 0.82 19.76
N VAL A 4 2.06 -0.17 18.94
CA VAL A 4 1.10 -0.05 17.83
C VAL A 4 -0.18 -0.77 18.21
N VAL A 5 -1.33 -0.20 17.88
CA VAL A 5 -2.64 -0.82 18.14
C VAL A 5 -2.68 -2.19 17.46
N THR A 6 -3.13 -3.20 18.20
CA THR A 6 -3.19 -4.58 17.73
C THR A 6 -3.94 -4.67 16.41
N ASN A 7 -3.34 -5.32 15.40
CA ASN A 7 -3.87 -5.47 14.03
C ASN A 7 -4.04 -4.16 13.23
N GLU A 8 -3.56 -3.02 13.71
CA GLU A 8 -3.53 -1.74 12.99
C GLU A 8 -2.11 -1.45 12.46
N THR A 9 -1.52 -2.46 11.81
CA THR A 9 -0.25 -2.34 11.09
C THR A 9 -0.39 -2.98 9.73
N THR A 10 0.29 -2.41 8.74
CA THR A 10 0.48 -3.04 7.43
C THR A 10 1.40 -4.26 7.56
N ARG A 11 1.55 -5.00 6.47
CA ARG A 11 2.53 -6.07 6.31
C ARG A 11 3.90 -5.55 6.73
N HIS A 12 4.53 -6.30 7.62
CA HIS A 12 5.84 -6.00 8.19
C HIS A 12 6.82 -7.17 8.02
N GLU A 13 6.39 -8.26 7.39
CA GLU A 13 7.21 -9.43 7.07
C GLU A 13 7.39 -9.53 5.56
N PHE A 14 8.64 -9.41 5.11
CA PHE A 14 9.02 -9.45 3.70
C PHE A 14 10.12 -10.49 3.52
N PRO A 15 9.87 -11.59 2.78
CA PRO A 15 10.85 -12.65 2.63
C PRO A 15 12.02 -12.27 1.71
N VAL A 16 11.82 -11.29 0.83
CA VAL A 16 12.80 -10.84 -0.15
C VAL A 16 12.76 -9.33 -0.26
N TYR A 17 13.93 -8.71 -0.40
CA TYR A 17 14.11 -7.30 -0.72
C TYR A 17 14.95 -7.17 -1.98
N TYR A 18 14.47 -6.39 -2.96
CA TYR A 18 15.16 -6.18 -4.22
C TYR A 18 15.87 -4.83 -4.22
N ARG A 19 17.09 -4.76 -4.78
CA ARG A 19 17.82 -3.51 -4.90
C ARG A 19 17.04 -2.52 -5.77
N GLY A 20 16.87 -1.29 -5.27
CA GLY A 20 16.06 -0.26 -5.94
C GLY A 20 14.57 -0.30 -5.57
N SER A 21 14.13 -1.26 -4.75
CA SER A 21 12.78 -1.28 -4.17
C SER A 21 12.74 -0.56 -2.82
N GLU A 22 11.53 -0.24 -2.37
CA GLU A 22 11.24 0.35 -1.07
C GLU A 22 10.23 -0.52 -0.31
N ILE A 23 10.48 -0.72 0.99
CA ILE A 23 9.53 -1.34 1.91
C ILE A 23 8.92 -0.25 2.77
N VAL A 24 7.59 -0.11 2.71
CA VAL A 24 6.85 0.85 3.53
C VAL A 24 6.01 0.09 4.55
N ILE A 25 6.21 0.41 5.83
CA ILE A 25 5.45 -0.14 6.95
C ILE A 25 4.76 1.02 7.66
N ALA A 26 3.45 0.93 7.80
CA ALA A 26 2.63 1.95 8.47
C ALA A 26 1.77 1.30 9.56
N GLY A 27 1.46 2.06 10.60
CA GLY A 27 0.60 1.59 11.68
C GLY A 27 0.06 2.71 12.55
N LYS A 28 -0.94 2.38 13.37
CA LYS A 28 -1.58 3.32 14.29
C LYS A 28 -1.00 3.18 15.69
N LEU A 29 -0.40 4.23 16.23
CA LEU A 29 0.17 4.24 17.57
C LEU A 29 -0.93 4.22 18.66
N ILE A 30 -0.63 3.58 19.79
CA ILE A 30 -1.47 3.63 21.00
C ILE A 30 -1.18 4.96 21.69
N LYS A 31 -2.20 5.84 21.76
CA LYS A 31 -2.05 7.22 22.24
C LYS A 31 -1.52 7.27 23.67
N GLU A 32 -1.95 6.35 24.52
CA GLU A 32 -1.60 6.28 25.94
C GLU A 32 -0.16 5.79 26.17
N GLN A 33 0.43 5.12 25.19
CA GLN A 33 1.78 4.56 25.27
C GLN A 33 2.82 5.38 24.49
N PHE A 34 2.36 6.36 23.70
CA PHE A 34 3.23 7.26 22.98
C PHE A 34 3.61 8.44 23.89
N LYS A 35 4.86 8.45 24.32
CA LYS A 35 5.50 9.68 24.80
C LYS A 35 6.16 10.33 23.59
N ASP A 36 5.96 11.62 23.40
CA ASP A 36 6.61 12.41 22.34
C ASP A 36 8.10 12.62 22.68
N SER A 37 8.79 11.51 22.91
CA SER A 37 10.18 11.44 23.31
C SER A 37 10.99 11.00 22.10
N TYR A 38 11.90 11.87 21.68
CA TYR A 38 12.79 11.66 20.54
C TYR A 38 13.59 10.35 20.62
N ASN A 39 13.77 9.79 21.82
CA ASN A 39 14.56 8.58 22.06
C ASN A 39 13.74 7.29 22.14
N ASP A 40 12.41 7.37 22.06
CA ASP A 40 11.59 6.17 22.18
C ASP A 40 11.68 5.28 20.93
N ILE A 41 12.05 4.01 21.13
CA ILE A 41 12.01 2.99 20.09
C ILE A 41 10.55 2.56 19.91
N ASN A 42 10.01 2.75 18.70
CA ASN A 42 8.61 2.45 18.36
C ASN A 42 8.45 1.10 17.64
N GLY A 43 9.55 0.50 17.22
CA GLY A 43 9.60 -0.80 16.57
C GLY A 43 11.04 -1.27 16.40
N GLU A 44 11.21 -2.57 16.20
CA GLU A 44 12.47 -3.21 15.87
C GLU A 44 12.44 -3.62 14.40
N PHE A 45 13.53 -3.35 13.67
CA PHE A 45 13.70 -3.78 12.29
C PHE A 45 14.82 -4.81 12.23
N THR A 46 14.45 -6.06 11.97
CA THR A 46 15.39 -7.17 11.84
C THR A 46 15.61 -7.47 10.37
N THR A 47 16.86 -7.47 9.93
CA THR A 47 17.23 -7.77 8.54
C THR A 47 18.56 -8.54 8.48
N THR A 48 18.74 -9.34 7.44
CA THR A 48 20.01 -10.02 7.11
C THR A 48 20.95 -9.14 6.27
N LEU A 49 20.52 -7.92 5.91
CA LEU A 49 21.32 -6.97 5.15
C LEU A 49 22.53 -6.47 5.95
N ALA A 50 23.70 -6.45 5.30
CA ALA A 50 24.93 -5.95 5.86
C ALA A 50 24.85 -4.43 6.04
N SER A 51 24.56 -4.00 7.28
CA SER A 51 24.57 -2.63 7.77
C SER A 51 23.29 -1.81 7.52
N PRO A 52 22.47 -1.56 8.56
CA PRO A 52 21.46 -0.52 8.50
C PRO A 52 22.14 0.85 8.42
N ILE A 53 22.06 1.51 7.26
CA ILE A 53 22.53 2.89 7.10
C ILE A 53 21.55 3.80 7.83
N GLY A 54 21.86 4.13 9.09
CA GLY A 54 21.35 5.27 9.87
C GLY A 54 19.83 5.41 10.00
N THR A 55 19.31 5.42 11.22
CA THR A 55 17.93 5.84 11.49
C THR A 55 17.82 7.37 11.44
N LYS A 56 17.34 7.93 10.32
CA LYS A 56 16.93 9.34 10.29
C LYS A 56 15.56 9.48 10.94
N LYS A 57 15.52 10.05 12.14
CA LYS A 57 14.27 10.41 12.82
C LYS A 57 13.80 11.77 12.30
N ASN A 58 12.66 11.78 11.62
CA ASN A 58 11.96 13.01 11.26
C ASN A 58 10.88 13.27 12.31
N PRO A 59 11.10 14.15 13.31
CA PRO A 59 10.06 14.48 14.25
C PRO A 59 8.91 15.15 13.50
N ILE A 60 7.67 14.76 13.81
CA ILE A 60 6.52 15.61 13.53
C ILE A 60 6.73 16.83 14.39
N LEU A 61 7.07 17.98 13.78
CA LEU A 61 7.40 19.21 14.50
C LEU A 61 6.25 19.53 15.48
N ALA A 62 6.49 19.37 16.77
CA ALA A 62 5.55 19.76 17.81
C ALA A 62 5.23 21.25 17.63
N GLY A 63 4.02 21.56 17.15
CA GLY A 63 3.56 22.93 16.90
C GLY A 63 3.32 23.28 15.43
N ALA A 64 3.84 22.51 14.46
CA ALA A 64 3.35 22.58 13.09
C ALA A 64 2.02 21.84 13.04
N LYS A 65 0.89 22.56 13.02
CA LYS A 65 -0.36 22.00 12.54
C LYS A 65 -0.14 21.64 11.07
N ASP A 66 0.35 20.44 10.79
CA ASP A 66 0.30 19.93 9.44
C ASP A 66 -1.17 19.92 9.05
N THR A 67 -1.52 20.77 8.10
CA THR A 67 -2.93 20.98 7.69
C THR A 67 -3.47 19.76 6.96
N GLY A 68 -2.59 18.84 6.57
CA GLY A 68 -2.95 17.58 5.96
C GLY A 68 -2.70 16.39 6.89
N ASN A 69 -3.71 15.54 6.99
CA ASN A 69 -3.62 14.25 7.67
C ASN A 69 -2.85 13.21 6.83
N PHE A 70 -1.72 13.59 6.23
CA PHE A 70 -1.06 12.82 5.17
C PHE A 70 -0.53 11.47 5.66
N ALA A 71 0.05 11.42 6.86
CA ALA A 71 0.52 10.17 7.46
C ALA A 71 -0.64 9.19 7.72
N GLU A 72 -1.76 9.66 8.29
CA GLU A 72 -2.93 8.82 8.53
C GLU A 72 -3.59 8.38 7.22
N LYS A 73 -3.69 9.28 6.24
CA LYS A 73 -4.23 8.95 4.92
C LYS A 73 -3.34 7.97 4.16
N THR A 74 -2.02 8.05 4.33
CA THR A 74 -1.06 7.08 3.79
C THR A 74 -1.24 5.71 4.45
N TYR A 75 -1.35 5.67 5.78
CA TYR A 75 -1.68 4.44 6.51
C TYR A 75 -3.00 3.84 5.99
N ALA A 76 -4.05 4.64 5.90
CA ALA A 76 -5.36 4.20 5.43
C ALA A 76 -5.31 3.66 4.00
N TYR A 77 -4.60 4.34 3.10
CA TYR A 77 -4.40 3.90 1.72
C TYR A 77 -3.69 2.54 1.64
N LEU A 78 -2.56 2.40 2.34
CA LEU A 78 -1.80 1.14 2.35
C LEU A 78 -2.63 0.00 2.93
N ARG A 79 -3.34 0.27 4.04
CA ARG A 79 -4.19 -0.72 4.68
C ARG A 79 -5.37 -1.13 3.81
N LEU A 80 -6.00 -0.17 3.15
CA LEU A 80 -7.10 -0.42 2.22
C LEU A 80 -6.63 -1.28 1.05
N ARG A 81 -5.45 -1.02 0.48
CA ARG A 81 -4.87 -1.82 -0.59
C ARG A 81 -4.62 -3.27 -0.16
N GLU A 82 -4.15 -3.50 1.06
CA GLU A 82 -3.99 -4.86 1.60
C GLU A 82 -5.33 -5.59 1.75
N LEU A 83 -6.38 -4.90 2.18
CA LEU A 83 -7.72 -5.48 2.32
C LEU A 83 -8.29 -5.86 0.94
N LEU A 84 -8.20 -4.95 -0.03
CA LEU A 84 -8.66 -5.21 -1.40
C LEU A 84 -7.91 -6.39 -2.03
N ASN A 85 -6.58 -6.43 -1.93
CA ASN A 85 -5.79 -7.57 -2.42
C ASN A 85 -6.17 -8.89 -1.74
N ARG A 86 -6.59 -8.87 -0.47
CA ARG A 86 -7.07 -10.07 0.23
C ARG A 86 -8.45 -10.50 -0.25
N VAL A 87 -9.35 -9.55 -0.51
CA VAL A 87 -10.68 -9.84 -1.08
C VAL A 87 -10.54 -10.55 -2.42
N ASP A 88 -9.59 -10.13 -3.26
CA ASP A 88 -9.35 -10.72 -4.58
C ASP A 88 -8.89 -12.18 -4.53
N VAL A 89 -8.20 -12.59 -3.46
CA VAL A 89 -7.62 -13.95 -3.32
C VAL A 89 -8.46 -14.87 -2.44
N LEU A 90 -9.29 -14.32 -1.54
CA LEU A 90 -10.12 -15.13 -0.65
C LEU A 90 -11.27 -15.81 -1.41
N PRO A 91 -11.58 -17.08 -1.10
CA PRO A 91 -12.75 -17.74 -1.65
C PRO A 91 -14.03 -17.10 -1.08
N ASP A 92 -15.12 -17.24 -1.83
CA ASP A 92 -16.43 -16.75 -1.39
C ASP A 92 -16.84 -17.41 -0.07
N GLY A 93 -17.20 -16.57 0.91
CA GLY A 93 -17.55 -17.03 2.24
C GLY A 93 -17.40 -15.94 3.30
N PHE A 94 -17.54 -16.35 4.55
CA PHE A 94 -17.57 -15.44 5.71
C PHE A 94 -16.31 -14.56 5.83
N LYS A 95 -15.13 -15.12 5.57
CA LYS A 95 -13.86 -14.37 5.65
C LYS A 95 -13.76 -13.27 4.59
N LYS A 96 -14.23 -13.54 3.37
CA LYS A 96 -14.24 -12.55 2.28
C LYS A 96 -15.18 -11.39 2.63
N ARG A 97 -16.41 -11.71 3.05
CA ARG A 97 -17.42 -10.70 3.47
C ARG A 97 -16.92 -9.79 4.59
N ILE A 98 -16.31 -10.35 5.64
CA ILE A 98 -15.72 -9.52 6.72
C ILE A 98 -14.60 -8.61 6.18
N THR A 99 -13.81 -9.11 5.23
CA THR A 99 -12.71 -8.32 4.65
C THR A 99 -13.24 -7.20 3.76
N GLU A 100 -14.29 -7.46 2.98
CA GLU A 100 -15.02 -6.46 2.19
C GLU A 100 -15.63 -5.38 3.08
N GLU A 101 -16.34 -5.75 4.15
CA GLU A 101 -16.91 -4.78 5.10
C GLU A 101 -15.82 -3.89 5.73
N ARG A 102 -14.68 -4.46 6.10
CA ARG A 102 -13.54 -3.68 6.61
C ARG A 102 -12.99 -2.72 5.55
N ALA A 103 -12.88 -3.15 4.30
CA ALA A 103 -12.41 -2.32 3.20
C ALA A 103 -13.38 -1.17 2.92
N ILE A 104 -14.69 -1.46 2.85
CA ILE A 104 -15.75 -0.46 2.66
C ILE A 104 -15.73 0.57 3.79
N ASN A 105 -15.71 0.13 5.04
CA ASN A 105 -15.68 1.03 6.20
C ASN A 105 -14.46 1.95 6.18
N LEU A 106 -13.29 1.41 5.83
CA LEU A 106 -12.07 2.20 5.73
C LEU A 106 -12.11 3.18 4.55
N ALA A 107 -12.61 2.73 3.39
CA ALA A 107 -12.78 3.55 2.20
C ALA A 107 -13.72 4.73 2.47
N MET A 108 -14.88 4.48 3.10
CA MET A 108 -15.84 5.52 3.47
C MET A 108 -15.26 6.51 4.48
N LYS A 109 -14.59 6.01 5.53
CA LYS A 109 -13.97 6.84 6.57
C LYS A 109 -12.96 7.85 6.01
N TYR A 110 -12.19 7.47 5.00
CA TYR A 110 -11.15 8.31 4.39
C TYR A 110 -11.52 8.85 3.01
N SER A 111 -12.80 8.71 2.62
CA SER A 111 -13.33 9.17 1.33
C SER A 111 -12.56 8.64 0.12
N PHE A 112 -12.17 7.36 0.16
CA PHE A 112 -11.60 6.66 -0.98
C PHE A 112 -12.70 6.03 -1.83
N VAL A 113 -12.61 6.24 -3.14
CA VAL A 113 -13.40 5.52 -4.14
C VAL A 113 -12.63 4.25 -4.51
N THR A 114 -13.28 3.10 -4.43
CA THR A 114 -12.66 1.77 -4.63
C THR A 114 -13.59 0.87 -5.44
N PRO A 115 -13.14 -0.31 -5.90
CA PRO A 115 -14.06 -1.25 -6.56
C PRO A 115 -15.23 -1.71 -5.68
N LEU A 116 -15.15 -1.50 -4.35
CA LEU A 116 -16.21 -1.79 -3.38
C LEU A 116 -17.03 -0.55 -3.00
N THR A 117 -16.66 0.65 -3.46
CA THR A 117 -17.31 1.93 -3.11
C THR A 117 -17.38 2.88 -4.30
N SER A 118 -18.58 3.36 -4.61
CA SER A 118 -18.81 4.34 -5.68
C SER A 118 -19.03 5.75 -5.13
N LEU A 119 -18.63 6.76 -5.89
CA LEU A 119 -18.93 8.16 -5.59
C LEU A 119 -20.11 8.61 -6.43
N VAL A 120 -21.19 9.05 -5.79
CA VAL A 120 -22.37 9.61 -6.47
C VAL A 120 -22.27 11.13 -6.43
N ILE A 121 -22.28 11.75 -7.61
CA ILE A 121 -22.26 13.19 -7.81
C ILE A 121 -23.67 13.62 -8.18
N GLU A 122 -24.27 14.48 -7.36
CA GLU A 122 -25.54 15.13 -7.69
C GLU A 122 -25.23 16.49 -8.34
N LEU A 123 -25.67 16.66 -9.58
CA LEU A 123 -25.47 17.87 -10.35
C LEU A 123 -26.55 18.91 -10.01
N PRO A 124 -26.30 20.22 -10.21
CA PRO A 124 -27.25 21.28 -9.86
C PRO A 124 -28.61 21.20 -10.57
N ASP A 125 -28.67 20.49 -11.70
CA ASP A 125 -29.89 20.22 -12.47
C ASP A 125 -30.70 19.02 -11.94
N GLY A 126 -30.25 18.41 -10.83
CA GLY A 126 -30.87 17.25 -10.21
C GLY A 126 -30.49 15.90 -10.83
N SER A 127 -29.64 15.89 -11.87
CA SER A 127 -29.12 14.65 -12.45
C SER A 127 -28.05 14.02 -11.55
N LYS A 128 -27.97 12.68 -11.55
CA LYS A 128 -26.99 11.92 -10.75
C LYS A 128 -25.99 11.23 -11.66
N SER A 129 -24.70 11.40 -11.37
CA SER A 129 -23.59 10.71 -12.03
C SER A 129 -22.88 9.80 -11.03
N VAL A 130 -22.51 8.59 -11.45
CA VAL A 130 -21.80 7.63 -10.59
C VAL A 130 -20.37 7.46 -11.11
N MET A 131 -19.40 7.78 -10.26
CA MET A 131 -18.00 7.43 -10.47
C MET A 131 -17.71 6.11 -9.77
N GLU A 132 -17.40 5.09 -10.56
CA GLU A 132 -16.89 3.81 -10.07
C GLU A 132 -15.37 3.78 -10.20
N ALA A 133 -14.67 3.38 -9.15
CA ALA A 133 -13.24 3.16 -9.25
C ALA A 133 -12.99 1.81 -9.93
N THR A 134 -12.52 1.86 -11.16
CA THR A 134 -11.95 0.67 -11.80
C THR A 134 -10.64 0.33 -11.09
N PRO A 135 -10.42 -0.91 -10.65
CA PRO A 135 -9.12 -1.28 -10.12
C PRO A 135 -8.07 -1.03 -11.19
N VAL A 136 -6.98 -0.33 -10.85
CA VAL A 136 -5.76 -0.35 -11.67
C VAL A 136 -5.25 -1.78 -11.60
N LYS A 137 -5.75 -2.64 -12.49
CA LYS A 137 -5.17 -3.94 -12.71
C LYS A 137 -3.70 -3.67 -12.99
N GLN A 138 -2.80 -4.39 -12.32
CA GLN A 138 -1.43 -4.47 -12.84
C GLN A 138 -1.57 -4.78 -14.32
N ALA A 139 -0.93 -3.96 -15.16
CA ALA A 139 -0.93 -4.21 -16.58
C ALA A 139 -0.58 -5.69 -16.76
N PRO A 140 -1.31 -6.43 -17.61
CA PRO A 140 -0.91 -7.78 -17.96
C PRO A 140 0.58 -7.80 -18.24
N PRO A 141 1.32 -8.86 -17.87
CA PRO A 141 2.73 -8.97 -18.21
C PRO A 141 2.88 -8.59 -19.69
N LEU A 142 3.70 -7.57 -19.96
CA LEU A 142 3.91 -7.11 -21.33
C LEU A 142 4.41 -8.31 -22.13
N ASP A 143 3.77 -8.58 -23.27
CA ASP A 143 4.24 -9.64 -24.15
C ASP A 143 5.65 -9.32 -24.68
N LYS A 144 6.30 -10.30 -25.30
CA LYS A 144 7.66 -10.12 -25.82
C LYS A 144 7.76 -8.98 -26.84
N THR A 145 6.71 -8.76 -27.61
CA THR A 145 6.64 -7.76 -28.69
C THR A 145 6.60 -6.36 -28.10
N GLU A 146 5.81 -6.15 -27.05
CA GLU A 146 5.72 -4.90 -26.30
C GLU A 146 6.99 -4.63 -25.50
N LEU A 147 7.59 -5.65 -24.87
CA LEU A 147 8.89 -5.51 -24.19
C LEU A 147 10.01 -5.08 -25.16
N LYS A 148 10.01 -5.63 -26.39
CA LYS A 148 10.97 -5.25 -27.44
C LYS A 148 10.81 -3.81 -27.93
N LYS A 149 9.65 -3.15 -27.73
CA LYS A 149 9.46 -1.72 -28.07
C LYS A 149 10.14 -0.79 -27.07
N ILE A 150 10.46 -1.27 -25.87
CA ILE A 150 11.04 -0.48 -24.80
C ILE A 150 12.57 -0.46 -24.97
N VAL A 151 13.08 0.62 -25.57
CA VAL A 151 14.49 0.77 -26.00
C VAL A 151 15.51 0.44 -24.90
N TRP A 152 15.25 0.86 -23.66
CA TRP A 152 16.19 0.63 -22.55
C TRP A 152 16.20 -0.83 -22.07
N LEU A 153 15.10 -1.58 -22.26
CA LEU A 153 14.98 -2.99 -21.85
C LEU A 153 15.67 -3.94 -22.83
N GLN A 154 15.79 -3.56 -24.11
CA GLN A 154 16.32 -4.43 -25.17
C GLN A 154 17.68 -5.05 -24.82
N LYS A 155 18.54 -4.33 -24.08
CA LYS A 155 19.87 -4.79 -23.69
C LYS A 155 19.87 -5.92 -22.64
N SER A 156 18.74 -6.12 -21.97
CA SER A 156 18.57 -7.07 -20.86
C SER A 156 17.61 -8.22 -21.20
N LEU A 157 16.98 -8.20 -22.38
CA LEU A 157 16.09 -9.27 -22.84
C LEU A 157 16.93 -10.40 -23.44
N THR A 158 16.73 -11.63 -22.95
CA THR A 158 17.30 -12.85 -23.55
C THR A 158 16.35 -13.42 -24.60
N ASP A 159 16.86 -13.86 -25.74
CA ASP A 159 16.07 -14.42 -26.86
C ASP A 159 15.71 -15.90 -26.61
N ASP A 160 15.26 -16.21 -25.40
CA ASP A 160 14.86 -17.57 -25.03
C ASP A 160 13.53 -17.93 -25.69
N LYS A 161 13.41 -19.17 -26.16
CA LYS A 161 12.19 -19.72 -26.80
C LYS A 161 10.99 -19.88 -25.85
N ALA A 162 11.13 -19.56 -24.56
CA ALA A 162 10.06 -19.69 -23.56
C ALA A 162 9.00 -18.59 -23.71
N ASP A 163 7.72 -18.86 -23.44
CA ASP A 163 6.62 -17.87 -23.60
C ASP A 163 6.73 -16.63 -22.67
N GLN A 164 7.69 -16.63 -21.75
CA GLN A 164 8.00 -15.53 -20.83
C GLN A 164 9.45 -15.07 -21.01
N VAL A 165 9.70 -13.76 -21.00
CA VAL A 165 11.08 -13.23 -21.09
C VAL A 165 11.71 -13.22 -19.71
N SER A 166 12.83 -13.91 -19.56
CA SER A 166 13.69 -13.79 -18.38
C SER A 166 14.55 -12.54 -18.51
N VAL A 167 14.55 -11.70 -17.47
CA VAL A 167 15.47 -10.57 -17.37
C VAL A 167 16.74 -11.08 -16.70
N MET A 168 17.89 -10.97 -17.38
CA MET A 168 19.17 -11.22 -16.72
C MET A 168 19.44 -10.11 -15.69
N LEU A 169 19.67 -10.52 -14.44
CA LEU A 169 20.20 -9.69 -13.35
C LEU A 169 21.73 -9.71 -13.39
#